data_AF-A0A497CX69-F1
#
_entry.id   AF-A0A497CX69-F1
#
_cell.length_a   1.000
_cell.length_b   1.000
_cell.length_c   1.000
_cell.angle_alpha   90.00
_cell.angle_beta   90.00
_cell.angle_gamma   90.00
#
_symmetry.space_group_name_H-M   'P 1'
#
loop_
_entity.id
_entity.type
_entity.pdbx_description
1 polymer ?
#
loop_
_entity_poly.entity_id
_entity_poly.type
_entity_poly.pdbx_seq_one_letter_code
_entity_poly.pdbx_strand_id
1 'polypeptide(L)'
;MPTKMRLQRHGKKGKPFYHIVIADGRAPRDGRYIEKIGTYNPIPNPAEIVLNFEKALDWLQKGAQPTDTVRAILSFKGVLYKNHLIKGVKKGALTEAEVEVKFQAWLKEKEAKIEAKRSGLAEEARADKKVRLEAEAKIKDDRAAELTKRRAEAIEAQVKEAKEAAEEATEETAEEVTEEETLTKEAVAAKVEEFAEEEVKDEAKAEETKEEPKAEEAAEEAKEETKEEPKAEETAEEAKEETKEEPKAEETKEETKEEEAKEEADKKKADDKKKDKEEK
;
A
#
# COMPACT_ATOMS: atom_id res chain seq x y z
N MET A 1 -0.90 22.89 -36.76
CA MET A 1 -1.57 21.61 -36.45
C MET A 1 -2.12 21.69 -35.04
N PRO A 2 -3.27 21.06 -34.75
CA PRO A 2 -3.90 21.17 -33.44
C PRO A 2 -3.08 20.43 -32.38
N THR A 3 -2.96 21.04 -31.20
CA THR A 3 -2.44 20.39 -29.99
C THR A 3 -3.37 19.26 -29.58
N LYS A 4 -2.82 18.06 -29.39
CA LYS A 4 -3.59 16.85 -29.04
C LYS A 4 -3.24 16.38 -27.62
N MET A 5 -4.25 15.92 -26.90
CA MET A 5 -4.07 15.17 -25.66
C MET A 5 -4.03 13.68 -26.01
N ARG A 6 -2.87 13.05 -25.80
CA ARG A 6 -2.59 11.69 -26.26
C ARG A 6 -1.93 10.84 -25.17
N LEU A 7 -1.98 9.53 -25.35
CA LEU A 7 -1.28 8.57 -24.51
C LEU A 7 0.09 8.29 -25.12
N GLN A 8 1.12 8.46 -24.30
CA GLN A 8 2.48 8.05 -24.62
C GLN A 8 2.77 6.72 -23.93
N ARG A 9 3.23 5.71 -24.68
CA ARG A 9 3.42 4.38 -24.13
C ARG A 9 4.76 4.29 -23.43
N HIS A 10 4.69 3.99 -22.15
CA HIS A 10 5.79 3.61 -21.30
C HIS A 10 5.58 2.18 -20.78
N GLY A 11 6.57 1.66 -20.06
CA GLY A 11 6.52 0.31 -19.51
C GLY A 11 7.04 -0.77 -20.45
N LYS A 12 6.93 -2.01 -19.98
CA LYS A 12 7.59 -3.18 -20.58
C LYS A 12 6.65 -3.95 -21.50
N LYS A 13 7.20 -4.94 -22.21
CA LYS A 13 6.39 -5.91 -22.95
C LYS A 13 5.43 -6.62 -21.98
N GLY A 14 4.15 -6.73 -22.35
CA GLY A 14 3.11 -7.34 -21.51
C GLY A 14 2.61 -6.50 -20.33
N LYS A 15 3.29 -5.42 -19.94
CA LYS A 15 2.84 -4.49 -18.89
C LYS A 15 2.86 -3.05 -19.40
N PRO A 16 1.82 -2.59 -20.12
CA PRO A 16 1.75 -1.24 -20.64
C PRO A 16 1.47 -0.23 -19.53
N PHE A 17 2.16 0.91 -19.55
CA PHE A 17 1.89 2.05 -18.70
C PHE A 17 1.82 3.30 -19.56
N TYR A 18 0.85 4.18 -19.36
CA TYR A 18 0.67 5.33 -20.25
C TYR A 18 0.87 6.64 -19.49
N HIS A 19 1.56 7.57 -20.13
CA HIS A 19 1.55 8.97 -19.71
C HIS A 19 0.51 9.72 -20.52
N ILE A 20 -0.34 10.49 -19.84
CA ILE A 20 -1.29 11.39 -20.48
C ILE A 20 -0.52 12.69 -20.72
N VAL A 21 -0.22 12.97 -21.98
CA VAL A 21 0.64 14.09 -22.39
C VAL A 21 -0.06 14.96 -23.42
N ILE A 22 0.38 16.19 -23.47
CA ILE A 22 -0.08 17.20 -24.41
C ILE A 22 1.05 17.47 -25.38
N ALA A 23 0.80 17.29 -26.67
CA ALA A 23 1.81 17.42 -27.70
C ALA A 23 1.20 17.95 -29.00
N ASP A 24 2.03 18.49 -29.90
CA ASP A 24 1.63 18.73 -31.29
C ASP A 24 1.25 17.38 -31.93
N GLY A 25 0.15 17.35 -32.68
CA GLY A 25 -0.29 16.17 -33.41
C GLY A 25 0.73 15.60 -34.42
N ARG A 26 1.77 16.37 -34.80
CA ARG A 26 2.87 15.90 -35.68
C ARG A 26 3.99 15.17 -34.95
N ALA A 27 4.14 15.38 -33.64
CA ALA A 27 5.22 14.76 -32.88
C ALA A 27 5.07 13.22 -32.91
N PRO A 28 6.15 12.43 -32.89
CA PRO A 28 6.05 10.98 -32.80
C PRO A 28 5.41 10.56 -31.47
N ARG A 29 4.83 9.35 -31.38
CA ARG A 29 4.07 8.87 -30.20
C ARG A 29 4.84 9.07 -28.90
N ASP A 30 6.09 8.62 -28.89
CA ASP A 30 6.98 8.65 -27.72
C ASP A 30 8.03 9.76 -27.80
N GLY A 31 7.75 10.82 -28.58
CA GLY A 31 8.63 11.97 -28.72
C GLY A 31 8.45 13.05 -27.66
N ARG A 32 9.01 14.22 -27.95
CA ARG A 32 8.87 15.44 -27.13
C ARG A 32 7.40 15.85 -26.99
N TYR A 33 6.99 16.12 -25.76
CA TYR A 33 5.69 16.68 -25.41
C TYR A 33 5.86 18.09 -24.82
N ILE A 34 4.75 18.83 -24.72
CA ILE A 34 4.69 20.16 -24.12
C ILE A 34 4.58 20.02 -22.60
N GLU A 35 3.56 19.27 -22.15
CA GLU A 35 3.28 19.07 -20.72
C GLU A 35 2.71 17.66 -20.46
N LYS A 36 3.09 17.08 -19.32
CA LYS A 36 2.51 15.84 -18.78
C LYS A 36 1.44 16.19 -17.76
N ILE A 37 0.21 15.75 -18.00
CA ILE A 37 -0.95 16.05 -17.15
C ILE A 37 -1.36 14.88 -16.25
N GLY A 38 -0.87 13.66 -16.53
CA GLY A 38 -1.23 12.50 -15.72
C GLY A 38 -0.63 11.18 -16.20
N THR A 39 -1.10 10.11 -15.60
CA THR A 39 -0.73 8.74 -15.90
C THR A 39 -1.94 7.82 -15.91
N TYR A 40 -1.88 6.78 -16.73
CA TYR A 40 -2.92 5.79 -16.88
C TYR A 40 -2.31 4.38 -16.85
N ASN A 41 -2.78 3.56 -15.93
CA ASN A 41 -2.39 2.17 -15.78
C ASN A 41 -3.64 1.28 -15.98
N PRO A 42 -3.75 0.55 -17.10
CA PRO A 42 -4.91 -0.31 -17.40
C PRO A 42 -4.83 -1.71 -16.78
N ILE A 43 -3.72 -2.07 -16.13
CA ILE A 43 -3.48 -3.42 -15.61
C ILE A 43 -4.37 -3.74 -14.39
N PRO A 44 -4.45 -2.89 -13.35
CA PRO A 44 -5.33 -3.16 -12.22
C PRO A 44 -6.80 -3.01 -12.61
N ASN A 45 -7.68 -3.78 -11.95
CA ASN A 45 -9.13 -3.62 -12.04
C ASN A 45 -9.65 -3.21 -10.65
N PRO A 46 -10.19 -2.00 -10.47
CA PRO A 46 -10.39 -0.93 -11.46
C PRO A 46 -9.09 -0.25 -11.91
N ALA A 47 -9.07 0.27 -13.14
CA ALA A 47 -7.89 0.92 -13.71
C ALA A 47 -7.45 2.15 -12.92
N GLU A 48 -6.14 2.29 -12.73
CA GLU A 48 -5.54 3.39 -11.99
C GLU A 48 -5.34 4.60 -12.91
N ILE A 49 -5.93 5.71 -12.53
CA ILE A 49 -5.89 6.97 -13.29
C ILE A 49 -5.50 8.09 -12.33
N VAL A 50 -4.33 8.66 -12.56
CA VAL A 50 -3.84 9.85 -11.86
C VAL A 50 -3.84 11.00 -12.86
N LEU A 51 -4.60 12.05 -12.58
CA LEU A 51 -4.78 13.17 -13.48
C LEU A 51 -4.76 14.47 -12.68
N ASN A 52 -3.97 15.44 -13.13
CA ASN A 52 -4.09 16.81 -12.64
C ASN A 52 -5.32 17.46 -13.32
N PHE A 53 -6.33 17.74 -12.52
CA PHE A 53 -7.65 18.16 -12.98
C PHE A 53 -7.61 19.57 -13.59
N GLU A 54 -6.96 20.52 -12.90
CA GLU A 54 -6.85 21.93 -13.30
C GLU A 54 -6.15 22.07 -14.66
N LYS A 55 -4.96 21.46 -14.77
CA LYS A 55 -4.19 21.47 -16.02
C LYS A 55 -4.96 20.87 -17.18
N ALA A 56 -5.65 19.75 -16.96
CA ALA A 56 -6.44 19.10 -18.00
C ALA A 56 -7.58 20.01 -18.48
N LEU A 57 -8.24 20.73 -17.56
CA LEU A 57 -9.30 21.67 -17.87
C LEU A 57 -8.79 22.88 -18.65
N ASP A 58 -7.67 23.47 -18.23
CA ASP A 58 -7.06 24.62 -18.90
C ASP A 58 -6.72 24.31 -20.35
N TRP A 59 -6.11 23.14 -20.61
CA TRP A 59 -5.75 22.73 -21.95
C TRP A 59 -6.97 22.44 -22.84
N LEU A 60 -8.05 21.89 -22.27
CA LEU A 60 -9.31 21.74 -22.99
C LEU A 60 -9.94 23.09 -23.32
N GLN A 61 -9.84 24.09 -22.44
CA GLN A 61 -10.32 25.44 -22.71
C GLN A 61 -9.47 26.16 -23.79
N LYS A 62 -8.16 25.92 -23.82
CA LYS A 62 -7.24 26.36 -24.88
C LYS A 62 -7.47 25.65 -26.23
N GLY A 63 -8.35 24.65 -26.28
CA GLY A 63 -8.76 23.97 -27.51
C GLY A 63 -7.97 22.69 -27.83
N ALA A 64 -7.22 22.14 -26.87
CA ALA A 64 -6.55 20.86 -27.06
C ALA A 64 -7.56 19.75 -27.38
N GLN A 65 -7.28 18.96 -28.41
CA GLN A 65 -8.18 17.90 -28.87
C GLN A 65 -7.82 16.55 -28.22
N PRO A 66 -8.69 15.95 -27.39
CA PRO A 66 -8.41 14.64 -26.81
C PRO A 66 -8.62 13.52 -27.82
N THR A 67 -7.69 12.56 -27.81
CA THR A 67 -7.85 11.25 -28.48
C THR A 67 -8.94 10.41 -27.81
N ASP A 68 -9.43 9.36 -28.46
CA ASP A 68 -10.61 8.61 -28.01
C ASP A 68 -10.48 8.01 -26.60
N THR A 69 -9.38 7.30 -26.33
CA THR A 69 -9.12 6.74 -24.98
C THR A 69 -8.91 7.86 -23.94
N VAL A 70 -8.24 8.95 -24.30
CA VAL A 70 -8.05 10.10 -23.40
C VAL A 70 -9.38 10.77 -23.10
N ARG A 71 -10.28 10.87 -24.09
CA ARG A 71 -11.65 11.37 -23.90
C ARG A 71 -12.43 10.50 -22.92
N ALA A 72 -12.32 9.18 -23.02
CA ALA A 72 -12.93 8.27 -22.06
C ALA A 72 -12.39 8.48 -20.64
N ILE A 73 -11.07 8.63 -20.49
CA ILE A 73 -10.40 8.92 -19.21
C ILE A 73 -10.88 10.26 -18.61
N LEU A 74 -10.93 11.32 -19.43
CA LEU A 74 -11.39 12.65 -19.02
C LEU A 74 -12.88 12.69 -18.68
N SER A 75 -13.70 11.89 -19.37
CA SER A 75 -15.12 11.68 -19.04
C SER A 75 -15.25 10.97 -17.70
N PHE A 76 -14.50 9.89 -17.49
CA PHE A 76 -14.52 9.11 -16.26
C PHE A 76 -14.10 9.93 -15.03
N LYS A 77 -13.11 10.81 -15.17
CA LYS A 77 -12.66 11.73 -14.10
C LYS A 77 -13.48 13.02 -14.00
N GLY A 78 -14.42 13.28 -14.92
CA GLY A 78 -15.34 14.42 -14.84
C GLY A 78 -14.83 15.74 -15.41
N VAL A 79 -13.61 15.78 -15.96
CA VAL A 79 -13.04 17.00 -16.56
C VAL A 79 -13.90 17.49 -17.73
N LEU A 80 -14.37 16.58 -18.58
CA LEU A 80 -15.25 16.94 -19.70
C LEU A 80 -16.61 17.45 -19.22
N TYR A 81 -17.12 16.89 -18.13
CA TYR A 81 -18.38 17.33 -17.55
C TYR A 81 -18.26 18.74 -16.98
N LYS A 82 -17.21 19.03 -16.20
CA LYS A 82 -16.95 20.39 -15.69
C LYS A 82 -16.74 21.39 -16.83
N ASN A 83 -16.00 21.02 -17.88
CA ASN A 83 -15.81 21.89 -19.05
C ASN A 83 -17.14 22.18 -19.79
N HIS A 84 -18.06 21.21 -19.88
CA HIS A 84 -19.39 21.43 -20.46
C HIS A 84 -20.21 22.42 -19.62
N LEU A 85 -20.20 22.27 -18.29
CA LEU A 85 -20.90 23.17 -17.38
C LEU A 85 -20.35 24.61 -17.46
N ILE A 86 -19.03 24.79 -17.51
CA ILE A 86 -18.38 26.10 -17.70
C ILE A 86 -18.79 26.73 -19.03
N LYS A 87 -18.92 25.95 -20.10
CA LYS A 87 -19.45 26.47 -21.39
C LYS A 87 -20.91 26.94 -21.25
N GLY A 88 -21.70 26.35 -20.36
CA GLY A 88 -23.05 26.83 -20.01
C GLY A 88 -23.02 28.17 -19.28
N VAL A 89 -22.09 28.36 -18.35
CA VAL A 89 -21.86 29.64 -17.64
C VAL A 89 -21.47 30.74 -18.63
N LYS A 90 -20.54 30.45 -19.56
CA LYS A 90 -20.14 31.40 -20.63
C LYS A 90 -21.30 31.80 -21.55
N LYS A 91 -22.35 30.98 -21.63
CA LYS A 91 -23.58 31.26 -22.39
C LYS A 91 -24.68 31.92 -21.53
N GLY A 92 -24.44 32.16 -20.24
CA GLY A 92 -25.40 32.74 -19.30
C GLY A 92 -26.49 31.78 -18.82
N ALA A 93 -26.36 30.47 -19.08
CA ALA A 93 -27.40 29.49 -18.72
C ALA A 93 -27.28 28.94 -17.29
N LEU A 94 -26.15 29.14 -16.63
CA LEU A 94 -25.82 28.58 -15.32
C LEU A 94 -24.96 29.56 -14.52
N THR A 95 -25.09 29.52 -13.19
CA THR A 95 -24.19 30.20 -12.26
C THR A 95 -23.02 29.28 -11.86
N GLU A 96 -21.89 29.86 -11.43
CA GLU A 96 -20.72 29.08 -11.00
C GLU A 96 -21.01 28.17 -9.80
N ALA A 97 -21.86 28.63 -8.87
CA ALA A 97 -22.29 27.84 -7.73
C ALA A 97 -23.09 26.59 -8.14
N GLU A 98 -24.02 26.72 -9.10
CA GLU A 98 -24.77 25.58 -9.63
C GLU A 98 -23.87 24.57 -10.33
N VAL A 99 -22.81 25.03 -11.01
CA VAL A 99 -21.83 24.14 -11.65
C VAL A 99 -21.17 23.24 -10.62
N GLU A 100 -20.71 23.81 -9.50
CA GLU A 100 -20.03 23.04 -8.48
C GLU A 100 -21.00 22.05 -7.79
N VAL A 101 -22.23 22.47 -7.48
CA VAL A 101 -23.26 21.57 -6.92
C VAL A 101 -23.53 20.38 -7.85
N LYS A 102 -23.76 20.64 -9.15
CA LYS A 102 -23.99 19.59 -10.15
C LYS A 102 -22.77 18.69 -10.33
N PHE A 103 -21.58 19.26 -10.27
CA PHE A 103 -20.32 18.52 -10.40
C PHE A 103 -20.07 17.61 -9.19
N GLN A 104 -20.28 18.11 -7.97
CA GLN A 104 -20.14 17.35 -6.74
C GLN A 104 -21.17 16.21 -6.64
N ALA A 105 -22.42 16.45 -7.03
CA ALA A 105 -23.43 15.40 -7.11
C ALA A 105 -23.00 14.27 -8.07
N TRP A 106 -22.49 14.64 -9.24
CA TRP A 106 -21.95 13.68 -10.21
C TRP A 106 -20.74 12.91 -9.67
N LEU A 107 -19.80 13.58 -8.99
CA LEU A 107 -18.63 12.93 -8.39
C LEU A 107 -19.05 11.89 -7.36
N LYS A 108 -19.94 12.23 -6.44
CA LYS A 108 -20.46 11.31 -5.42
C LYS A 108 -21.11 10.08 -6.04
N GLU A 109 -21.93 10.26 -7.09
CA GLU A 109 -22.54 9.12 -7.81
C GLU A 109 -21.48 8.21 -8.46
N LYS A 110 -20.43 8.81 -9.03
CA LYS A 110 -19.35 8.05 -9.67
C LYS A 110 -18.47 7.33 -8.66
N GLU A 111 -18.10 7.97 -7.58
CA GLU A 111 -17.33 7.37 -6.49
C GLU A 111 -18.09 6.21 -5.86
N ALA A 112 -19.39 6.36 -5.62
CA ALA A 112 -20.24 5.27 -5.14
C ALA A 112 -20.24 4.06 -6.09
N LYS A 113 -20.31 4.30 -7.42
CA LYS A 113 -20.22 3.22 -8.43
C LYS A 113 -18.85 2.56 -8.48
N ILE A 114 -17.78 3.32 -8.29
CA ILE A 114 -16.40 2.79 -8.25
C ILE A 114 -16.22 1.94 -6.99
N GLU A 115 -16.70 2.43 -5.85
CA GLU A 115 -16.59 1.74 -4.58
C GLU A 115 -17.43 0.45 -4.57
N ALA A 116 -18.64 0.48 -5.11
CA ALA A 116 -19.46 -0.72 -5.29
C ALA A 116 -18.78 -1.79 -6.17
N LYS A 117 -18.04 -1.38 -7.22
CA LYS A 117 -17.25 -2.33 -8.02
C LYS A 117 -16.05 -2.87 -7.25
N ARG A 118 -15.36 -2.03 -6.48
CA ARG A 118 -14.22 -2.45 -5.65
C ARG A 118 -14.64 -3.45 -4.58
N SER A 119 -15.72 -3.17 -3.87
CA SER A 119 -16.26 -4.08 -2.87
C SER A 119 -16.74 -5.40 -3.49
N GLY A 120 -17.44 -5.34 -4.63
CA GLY A 120 -17.85 -6.54 -5.38
C GLY A 120 -16.67 -7.43 -5.78
N LEU A 121 -15.63 -6.84 -6.39
CA LEU A 121 -14.41 -7.58 -6.76
C LEU A 121 -13.66 -8.14 -5.56
N ALA A 122 -13.68 -7.43 -4.42
CA ALA A 122 -13.04 -7.90 -3.19
C ALA A 122 -13.78 -9.12 -2.60
N GLU A 123 -15.12 -9.13 -2.63
CA GLU A 123 -15.93 -10.27 -2.19
C GLU A 123 -15.75 -11.48 -3.12
N GLU A 124 -15.75 -11.27 -4.44
CA GLU A 124 -15.46 -12.34 -5.41
C GLU A 124 -14.07 -12.94 -5.17
N ALA A 125 -13.04 -12.10 -4.99
CA ALA A 125 -11.69 -12.57 -4.71
C ALA A 125 -11.58 -13.34 -3.37
N ARG A 126 -12.35 -12.94 -2.34
CA ARG A 126 -12.42 -13.66 -1.05
C ARG A 126 -13.12 -15.01 -1.21
N ALA A 127 -14.20 -15.08 -1.98
CA ALA A 127 -14.91 -16.31 -2.28
C ALA A 127 -14.02 -17.29 -3.07
N ASP A 128 -13.39 -16.83 -4.16
CA ASP A 128 -12.48 -17.64 -4.97
C ASP A 128 -11.30 -18.16 -4.13
N LYS A 129 -10.73 -17.30 -3.28
CA LYS A 129 -9.66 -17.69 -2.37
C LYS A 129 -10.13 -18.74 -1.37
N LYS A 130 -11.33 -18.61 -0.81
CA LYS A 130 -11.91 -19.59 0.12
C LYS A 130 -12.10 -20.96 -0.58
N VAL A 131 -12.69 -20.98 -1.78
CA VAL A 131 -12.86 -22.22 -2.56
C VAL A 131 -11.51 -22.87 -2.85
N ARG A 132 -10.51 -22.08 -3.24
CA ARG A 132 -9.16 -22.60 -3.49
C ARG A 132 -8.51 -23.17 -2.23
N LEU A 133 -8.64 -22.50 -1.09
CA LEU A 133 -8.09 -22.99 0.19
C LEU A 133 -8.78 -24.27 0.67
N GLU A 134 -10.10 -24.38 0.50
CA GLU A 134 -10.84 -25.61 0.81
C GLU A 134 -10.45 -26.77 -0.11
N ALA A 135 -10.18 -26.51 -1.39
CA ALA A 135 -9.67 -27.51 -2.33
C ALA A 135 -8.23 -27.94 -1.97
N GLU A 136 -7.35 -26.98 -1.64
CA GLU A 136 -5.98 -27.26 -1.20
C GLU A 136 -5.95 -28.06 0.12
N ALA A 137 -6.86 -27.77 1.06
CA ALA A 137 -6.99 -28.49 2.32
C ALA A 137 -7.41 -29.96 2.11
N LYS A 138 -8.42 -30.22 1.26
CA LYS A 138 -8.83 -31.59 0.90
C LYS A 138 -7.68 -32.38 0.27
N ILE A 139 -6.98 -31.78 -0.69
CA ILE A 139 -5.81 -32.41 -1.32
C ILE A 139 -4.71 -32.72 -0.29
N LYS A 140 -4.51 -31.84 0.70
CA LYS A 140 -3.54 -32.05 1.78
C LYS A 140 -3.96 -33.20 2.69
N ASP A 141 -5.23 -33.26 3.08
CA ASP A 141 -5.77 -34.30 3.96
C ASP A 141 -5.72 -35.67 3.26
N ASP A 142 -6.07 -35.74 1.98
CA ASP A 142 -5.98 -36.97 1.18
C ASP A 142 -4.53 -37.46 1.06
N ARG A 143 -3.58 -36.55 0.77
CA ARG A 143 -2.14 -36.90 0.72
C ARG A 143 -1.60 -37.32 2.08
N ALA A 144 -2.05 -36.70 3.17
CA ALA A 144 -1.65 -37.10 4.52
C ALA A 144 -2.16 -38.51 4.85
N ALA A 145 -3.41 -38.84 4.47
CA ALA A 145 -3.98 -40.17 4.66
C ALA A 145 -3.30 -41.25 3.80
N GLU A 146 -2.88 -40.92 2.58
CA GLU A 146 -2.08 -41.83 1.75
C GLU A 146 -0.70 -42.06 2.37
N LEU A 147 -0.07 -41.01 2.89
CA LEU A 147 1.25 -41.08 3.49
C LEU A 147 1.24 -41.86 4.82
N THR A 148 0.18 -41.74 5.63
CA THR A 148 0.02 -42.57 6.84
C THR A 148 -0.19 -44.04 6.49
N LYS A 149 -1.00 -44.36 5.47
CA LYS A 149 -1.13 -45.74 4.96
C LYS A 149 0.20 -46.30 4.48
N ARG A 150 0.92 -45.57 3.63
CA ARG A 150 2.23 -45.99 3.12
C ARG A 150 3.27 -46.18 4.24
N ARG A 151 3.26 -45.32 5.27
CA ARG A 151 4.14 -45.48 6.44
C ARG A 151 3.74 -46.69 7.28
N ALA A 152 2.46 -46.94 7.49
CA ALA A 152 1.97 -48.13 8.19
C ALA A 152 2.37 -49.42 7.45
N GLU A 153 2.16 -49.46 6.13
CA GLU A 153 2.59 -50.58 5.27
C GLU A 153 4.11 -50.79 5.28
N ALA A 154 4.90 -49.71 5.28
CA ALA A 154 6.36 -49.80 5.37
C ALA A 154 6.83 -50.31 6.74
N ILE A 155 6.18 -49.89 7.84
CA ILE A 155 6.48 -50.40 9.19
C ILE A 155 6.08 -51.88 9.30
N GLU A 156 4.92 -52.27 8.78
CA GLU A 156 4.52 -53.68 8.75
C GLU A 156 5.46 -54.56 7.91
N ALA A 157 5.96 -54.05 6.78
CA ALA A 157 6.98 -54.73 5.98
C ALA A 157 8.30 -54.88 6.75
N GLN A 158 8.79 -53.83 7.42
CA GLN A 158 10.01 -53.90 8.24
C GLN A 158 9.87 -54.84 9.45
N VAL A 159 8.68 -54.91 10.08
CA VAL A 159 8.42 -55.84 11.18
C VAL A 159 8.36 -57.30 10.68
N LYS A 160 7.87 -57.54 9.47
CA LYS A 160 7.93 -58.87 8.84
C LYS A 160 9.36 -59.26 8.48
N GLU A 161 10.10 -58.36 7.85
CA GLU A 161 11.52 -58.56 7.50
C GLU A 161 12.38 -58.79 8.74
N ALA A 162 12.14 -58.06 9.84
CA ALA A 162 12.84 -58.28 11.12
C ALA A 162 12.44 -59.59 11.81
N LYS A 163 11.22 -60.10 11.61
CA LYS A 163 10.80 -61.42 12.09
C LYS A 163 11.41 -62.54 11.26
N GLU A 164 11.44 -62.38 9.94
CA GLU A 164 12.08 -63.33 9.02
C GLU A 164 13.60 -63.38 9.25
N ALA A 165 14.26 -62.24 9.48
CA ALA A 165 15.68 -62.18 9.85
C ALA A 165 15.97 -62.77 11.25
N ALA A 166 15.03 -62.68 12.20
CA ALA A 166 15.16 -63.32 13.51
C ALA A 166 14.89 -64.84 13.46
N GLU A 167 14.05 -65.30 12.52
CA GLU A 167 13.80 -66.72 12.25
C GLU A 167 15.00 -67.35 11.51
N GLU A 168 15.64 -66.63 10.59
CA GLU A 168 16.88 -67.04 9.92
C GLU A 168 18.08 -67.05 10.89
N ALA A 169 18.14 -66.11 11.85
CA ALA A 169 19.12 -66.15 12.94
C ALA A 169 18.87 -67.27 13.97
N THR A 170 17.64 -67.81 14.08
CA THR A 170 17.35 -69.00 14.91
C THR A 170 17.52 -70.32 14.17
N GLU A 171 17.59 -70.32 12.83
CA GLU A 171 18.00 -71.48 12.04
C GLU A 171 19.54 -71.59 11.89
N GLU A 172 20.31 -70.49 11.99
CA GLU A 172 21.76 -70.55 12.25
C GLU A 172 22.10 -70.88 13.72
N THR A 173 21.12 -70.84 14.63
CA THR A 173 21.28 -71.31 16.02
C THR A 173 20.67 -72.71 16.23
N ALA A 174 20.68 -73.54 15.18
CA ALA A 174 20.42 -74.98 15.25
C ALA A 174 21.63 -75.85 14.82
N GLU A 175 22.80 -75.24 14.59
CA GLU A 175 24.09 -75.94 14.54
C GLU A 175 25.22 -75.24 15.32
N GLU A 176 24.94 -74.47 16.38
CA GLU A 176 25.94 -74.24 17.45
C GLU A 176 25.28 -73.70 18.74
N VAL A 177 24.77 -74.59 19.61
CA VAL A 177 24.66 -74.32 21.06
C VAL A 177 25.05 -75.57 21.84
N THR A 178 26.35 -75.80 21.91
CA THR A 178 27.08 -76.31 23.08
C THR A 178 28.41 -75.57 22.99
N GLU A 179 28.69 -74.49 23.68
CA GLU A 179 28.58 -74.21 25.12
C GLU A 179 28.51 -72.69 25.36
N GLU A 180 28.26 -72.33 26.61
CA GLU A 180 28.44 -70.99 27.22
C GLU A 180 27.27 -70.02 27.14
N GLU A 181 26.21 -70.36 27.88
CA GLU A 181 25.47 -69.34 28.62
C GLU A 181 26.03 -69.22 30.05
N THR A 182 26.39 -67.98 30.39
CA THR A 182 26.36 -67.35 31.72
C THR A 182 27.68 -67.07 32.47
N LEU A 183 28.13 -65.82 32.25
CA LEU A 183 28.55 -64.79 33.23
C LEU A 183 29.94 -64.97 33.87
N THR A 184 30.85 -63.99 33.82
CA THR A 184 30.70 -62.62 34.35
C THR A 184 31.69 -61.64 33.70
N LYS A 185 31.21 -60.54 33.13
CA LYS A 185 31.26 -59.16 33.70
C LYS A 185 32.67 -58.61 34.00
N GLU A 186 33.45 -58.20 32.99
CA GLU A 186 34.49 -57.17 33.21
C GLU A 186 35.07 -56.46 31.95
N ALA A 187 34.38 -56.44 30.80
CA ALA A 187 35.00 -55.85 29.60
C ALA A 187 34.12 -54.95 28.71
N VAL A 188 32.83 -54.76 29.03
CA VAL A 188 31.94 -53.90 28.20
C VAL A 188 31.46 -52.64 28.95
N ALA A 189 31.77 -52.52 30.25
CA ALA A 189 31.44 -51.32 31.03
C ALA A 189 32.36 -50.11 30.73
N ALA A 190 33.44 -50.28 29.96
CA ALA A 190 34.39 -49.19 29.66
C ALA A 190 34.23 -48.59 28.24
N LYS A 191 33.26 -49.07 27.43
CA LYS A 191 33.04 -48.55 26.07
C LYS A 191 31.68 -47.86 25.88
N VAL A 192 30.82 -47.84 26.91
CA VAL A 192 29.50 -47.17 26.88
C VAL A 192 29.54 -45.76 27.48
N GLU A 193 30.60 -45.37 28.20
CA GLU A 193 30.76 -43.97 28.65
C GLU A 193 31.37 -43.03 27.60
N GLU A 194 31.96 -43.53 26.50
CA GLU A 194 32.62 -42.66 25.49
C GLU A 194 31.70 -42.24 24.34
N PHE A 195 30.62 -42.98 24.05
CA PHE A 195 29.70 -42.64 22.94
C PHE A 195 28.44 -41.89 23.39
N ALA A 196 28.20 -41.78 24.71
CA ALA A 196 27.08 -41.03 25.28
C ALA A 196 27.39 -39.55 25.52
N GLU A 197 28.63 -39.10 25.33
CA GLU A 197 29.05 -37.70 25.53
C GLU A 197 29.23 -36.89 24.23
N GLU A 198 29.12 -37.52 23.05
CA GLU A 198 29.24 -36.82 21.75
C GLU A 198 27.89 -36.47 21.08
N GLU A 199 26.76 -37.03 21.48
CA GLU A 199 25.45 -36.66 20.90
C GLU A 199 24.60 -35.68 21.72
N VAL A 200 25.02 -35.28 22.93
CA VAL A 200 24.29 -34.26 23.73
C VAL A 200 24.80 -32.83 23.47
N LYS A 201 25.72 -32.62 22.51
CA LYS A 201 26.27 -31.29 22.18
C LYS A 201 25.75 -30.64 20.90
N ASP A 202 24.99 -31.33 20.06
CA ASP A 202 24.45 -30.73 18.82
C ASP A 202 22.99 -30.22 18.92
N GLU A 203 22.24 -30.54 19.99
CA GLU A 203 20.85 -30.08 20.14
C GLU A 203 20.62 -28.96 21.19
N ALA A 204 21.67 -28.47 21.87
CA ALA A 204 21.54 -27.38 22.86
C ALA A 204 22.06 -26.03 22.36
N LYS A 205 21.98 -25.76 21.05
CA LYS A 205 22.30 -24.44 20.47
C LYS A 205 21.30 -24.03 19.39
N ALA A 206 20.04 -23.86 19.77
CA ALA A 206 19.11 -23.07 18.96
C ALA A 206 18.02 -22.32 19.73
N GLU A 207 17.77 -22.62 21.01
CA GLU A 207 16.61 -22.05 21.70
C GLU A 207 16.91 -21.76 23.18
N GLU A 208 17.69 -20.71 23.45
CA GLU A 208 17.53 -19.83 24.62
C GLU A 208 18.57 -18.70 24.53
N THR A 209 18.19 -17.58 23.93
CA THR A 209 18.87 -16.30 24.15
C THR A 209 17.90 -15.17 23.91
N LYS A 210 16.94 -14.97 24.84
CA LYS A 210 16.37 -13.63 25.09
C LYS A 210 15.55 -13.56 26.39
N GLU A 211 16.19 -13.21 27.51
CA GLU A 211 15.67 -12.19 28.44
C GLU A 211 16.78 -11.70 29.41
N GLU A 212 17.17 -10.43 29.20
CA GLU A 212 17.59 -9.33 30.09
C GLU A 212 18.12 -9.59 31.54
N PRO A 213 19.01 -8.72 32.13
CA PRO A 213 18.88 -7.25 32.03
C PRO A 213 20.13 -6.35 32.14
N LYS A 214 19.85 -5.07 31.80
CA LYS A 214 20.27 -3.81 32.45
C LYS A 214 21.36 -2.92 31.80
N ALA A 215 20.84 -1.80 31.30
CA ALA A 215 21.31 -0.41 31.38
C ALA A 215 22.73 -0.09 30.91
N GLU A 216 22.85 0.69 29.83
CA GLU A 216 23.22 2.12 29.86
C GLU A 216 23.27 2.67 28.42
N GLU A 217 22.88 3.93 28.28
CA GLU A 217 23.22 4.86 27.19
C GLU A 217 22.34 5.00 25.91
N ALA A 218 22.01 6.28 25.66
CA ALA A 218 21.57 6.93 24.43
C ALA A 218 20.08 6.84 24.01
N ALA A 219 19.22 7.45 24.84
CA ALA A 219 18.22 8.36 24.30
C ALA A 219 18.87 9.75 24.20
N GLU A 220 18.89 10.35 23.00
CA GLU A 220 18.93 11.80 22.72
C GLU A 220 19.51 12.02 21.33
N GLU A 221 18.70 12.45 20.36
CA GLU A 221 19.17 13.34 19.29
C GLU A 221 17.98 13.95 18.55
N ALA A 222 17.44 15.01 19.17
CA ALA A 222 16.75 16.09 18.48
C ALA A 222 17.12 17.41 19.18
N LYS A 223 17.91 18.23 18.47
CA LYS A 223 18.31 19.64 18.71
C LYS A 223 19.47 19.89 19.67
N GLU A 224 20.55 20.47 19.15
CA GLU A 224 21.17 21.77 19.54
C GLU A 224 22.52 21.92 18.77
N GLU A 225 22.54 22.63 17.64
CA GLU A 225 23.05 24.00 17.44
C GLU A 225 24.57 24.17 17.22
N THR A 226 24.90 24.51 15.96
CA THR A 226 25.82 25.58 15.49
C THR A 226 27.15 25.88 16.20
N LYS A 227 28.26 25.62 15.47
CA LYS A 227 29.37 26.56 15.18
C LYS A 227 30.24 25.88 14.08
N GLU A 228 30.50 26.46 12.91
CA GLU A 228 31.55 27.47 12.68
C GLU A 228 31.45 28.02 11.24
N GLU A 229 31.80 29.29 11.07
CA GLU A 229 31.53 30.17 9.93
C GLU A 229 32.27 29.83 8.60
N PRO A 230 31.71 30.22 7.43
CA PRO A 230 32.42 30.23 6.16
C PRO A 230 33.17 31.55 5.93
N LYS A 231 34.39 31.47 5.41
CA LYS A 231 35.22 32.62 5.03
C LYS A 231 34.95 33.06 3.58
N ALA A 232 34.90 34.37 3.41
CA ALA A 232 34.49 35.18 2.26
C ALA A 232 35.41 35.17 1.01
N GLU A 233 34.81 35.48 -0.15
CA GLU A 233 35.37 36.26 -1.28
C GLU A 233 34.20 36.62 -2.23
N GLU A 234 33.51 37.76 -2.06
CA GLU A 234 33.73 39.09 -2.67
C GLU A 234 33.80 39.13 -4.21
N THR A 235 32.71 39.59 -4.84
CA THR A 235 32.76 40.60 -5.92
C THR A 235 31.56 41.54 -5.77
N ALA A 236 31.88 42.83 -5.77
CA ALA A 236 31.05 43.98 -5.46
C ALA A 236 30.28 44.55 -6.67
N GLU A 237 29.52 45.63 -6.40
CA GLU A 237 28.96 46.67 -7.30
C GLU A 237 27.48 46.45 -7.72
N GLU A 238 26.47 47.29 -7.45
CA GLU A 238 26.37 48.68 -6.98
C GLU A 238 24.93 49.01 -6.45
N ALA A 239 24.86 49.71 -5.30
CA ALA A 239 24.01 50.87 -4.92
C ALA A 239 22.44 50.91 -4.91
N LYS A 240 21.95 51.42 -3.74
CA LYS A 240 20.69 52.15 -3.39
C LYS A 240 19.41 51.34 -3.18
N GLU A 241 18.51 51.58 -2.23
CA GLU A 241 18.29 52.53 -1.11
C GLU A 241 16.92 52.10 -0.49
N GLU A 242 16.70 52.27 0.82
CA GLU A 242 15.40 52.09 1.55
C GLU A 242 14.82 50.66 1.62
N THR A 243 14.20 50.09 2.67
CA THR A 243 13.61 50.56 3.92
C THR A 243 13.44 49.36 4.88
N LYS A 244 13.34 49.67 6.16
CA LYS A 244 13.11 48.85 7.35
C LYS A 244 11.76 48.08 7.33
N GLU A 245 11.71 46.97 8.09
CA GLU A 245 10.55 46.43 8.86
C GLU A 245 9.73 45.23 8.30
N GLU A 246 9.91 44.05 8.94
CA GLU A 246 8.93 42.96 9.11
C GLU A 246 8.15 43.18 10.44
N PRO A 247 7.05 42.46 10.78
CA PRO A 247 5.98 41.91 9.94
C PRO A 247 4.57 42.27 10.49
N LYS A 248 3.60 42.52 9.60
CA LYS A 248 2.20 42.81 9.94
C LYS A 248 1.32 41.59 9.64
N ALA A 249 1.21 40.66 10.59
CA ALA A 249 0.36 39.46 10.42
C ALA A 249 -0.46 39.07 11.67
N GLU A 250 -0.31 39.80 12.79
CA GLU A 250 -0.97 39.44 14.05
C GLU A 250 -2.20 40.33 14.37
N GLU A 251 -2.23 41.60 13.94
CA GLU A 251 -3.35 42.52 14.22
C GLU A 251 -4.65 42.16 13.47
N THR A 252 -4.56 41.57 12.27
CA THR A 252 -5.75 41.30 11.43
C THR A 252 -6.63 40.16 11.94
N LYS A 253 -6.17 39.32 12.88
CA LYS A 253 -6.97 38.23 13.44
C LYS A 253 -7.75 38.63 14.69
N GLU A 254 -7.28 39.63 15.42
CA GLU A 254 -7.92 40.07 16.66
C GLU A 254 -9.13 40.99 16.35
N GLU A 255 -9.00 41.87 15.35
CA GLU A 255 -10.10 42.74 14.90
C GLU A 255 -11.30 41.95 14.35
N THR A 256 -11.06 40.88 13.58
CA THR A 256 -12.16 40.04 13.04
C THR A 256 -12.95 39.32 14.13
N LYS A 257 -12.30 38.99 15.26
CA LYS A 257 -12.96 38.26 16.36
C LYS A 257 -13.77 39.20 17.25
N GLU A 258 -13.35 40.45 17.38
CA GLU A 258 -14.08 41.48 18.13
C GLU A 258 -15.32 41.99 17.37
N GLU A 259 -15.27 42.00 16.03
CA GLU A 259 -16.42 42.37 15.19
C GLU A 259 -17.51 41.28 15.21
N GLU A 260 -17.13 39.99 15.12
CA GLU A 260 -18.08 38.87 15.23
C GLU A 260 -18.80 38.85 16.59
N ALA A 261 -18.07 39.14 17.68
CA ALA A 261 -18.65 39.16 19.02
C ALA A 261 -19.65 40.32 19.23
N LYS A 262 -19.44 41.47 18.56
CA LYS A 262 -20.36 42.61 18.61
C LYS A 262 -21.62 42.34 17.80
N GLU A 263 -21.52 41.68 16.64
CA GLU A 263 -22.68 41.31 15.83
C GLU A 263 -23.59 40.27 16.53
N GLU A 264 -22.99 39.30 17.23
CA GLU A 264 -23.75 38.31 17.99
C GLU A 264 -24.48 38.92 19.19
N ALA A 265 -23.85 39.88 19.88
CA ALA A 265 -24.46 40.60 21.01
C ALA A 265 -25.64 41.49 20.58
N ASP A 266 -25.57 42.14 19.42
CA ASP A 266 -26.66 42.97 18.89
C ASP A 266 -27.86 42.14 18.44
N LYS A 267 -27.62 40.97 17.82
CA LYS A 267 -28.69 40.01 17.49
C LYS A 267 -29.42 39.52 18.74
N LYS A 268 -28.68 39.21 19.81
CA LYS A 268 -29.27 38.74 21.08
C LYS A 268 -30.12 39.81 21.77
N LYS A 269 -29.72 41.08 21.70
CA LYS A 269 -30.53 42.21 22.20
C LYS A 269 -31.78 42.47 21.35
N ALA A 270 -31.71 42.23 20.05
CA ALA A 270 -32.85 42.37 19.16
C ALA A 270 -33.92 41.29 19.41
N ASP A 271 -33.50 40.04 19.66
CA ASP A 271 -34.39 38.94 19.99
C ASP A 271 -35.06 39.11 21.38
N ASP A 272 -34.31 39.57 22.38
CA ASP A 272 -34.84 39.83 23.73
C ASP A 272 -35.91 40.94 23.73
N LYS A 273 -35.66 42.03 22.98
CA LYS A 273 -36.61 43.13 22.79
C LYS A 273 -37.85 42.75 21.99
N LYS A 274 -37.75 41.71 21.16
CA LYS A 274 -38.89 41.18 20.39
C LYS A 274 -39.78 40.31 21.28
N LYS A 275 -39.17 39.58 22.21
CA LYS A 275 -39.85 38.73 23.20
C LYS A 275 -40.61 39.56 24.25
N ASP A 276 -40.02 40.65 24.73
CA ASP A 276 -40.68 41.60 25.65
C ASP A 276 -41.87 42.34 25.03
N LYS A 277 -41.99 42.36 23.70
CA LYS A 277 -43.10 43.01 22.98
C LYS A 277 -44.27 42.05 22.67
N GLU A 278 -44.07 40.74 22.83
CA GLU A 278 -45.11 39.71 22.68
C GLU A 278 -45.80 39.35 24.01
N GLU A 279 -45.21 39.67 25.17
CA GLU A 279 -45.79 39.42 26.50
C GLU A 279 -46.52 40.63 27.13
N LYS A 280 -46.84 41.67 26.35
CA LYS A 280 -47.55 42.88 26.82
C LYS A 280 -48.68 43.30 25.88
#